data_AF-A0A959NEW7-F1
#
_entry.id   AF-A0A959NEW7-F1
#
_cell.length_a   1.000
_cell.length_b   1.000
_cell.length_c   1.000
_cell.angle_alpha   90.00
_cell.angle_beta   90.00
_cell.angle_gamma   90.00
#
_symmetry.space_group_name_H-M   'P 1'
#
loop_
_entity.id
_entity.type
_entity.pdbx_description
1 polymer ?
#
loop_
_entity_poly.entity_id
_entity_poly.type
_entity_poly.pdbx_seq_one_letter_code
_entity_poly.pdbx_strand_id
1 'polypeptide(L)'
;MPLFALDADLSFPPVHLAEPDGLLAFGGDLSPERLILAYKKGIFPWYEGDDILWWSPHPRFVLFPDELKINKATKQLMKKSNDGENDALHFTINTAFAQVIHNCKDIKRPGQTGTWITDEVEKAYCQLHEMKIAHSAEIWQGQALVGGLYGIRLGNV
;
A
#
# COMPACT_ATOMS: atom_id res chain seq x y z
N MET A 1 13.33 -20.60 -11.99
CA MET A 1 14.55 -19.88 -11.54
C MET A 1 14.70 -20.14 -10.04
N PRO A 2 15.75 -19.66 -9.34
CA PRO A 2 15.86 -19.93 -7.90
C PRO A 2 14.95 -19.00 -7.10
N LEU A 3 14.08 -19.58 -6.26
CA LEU A 3 13.38 -18.87 -5.20
C LEU A 3 14.32 -18.74 -3.99
N PHE A 4 14.55 -17.52 -3.50
CA PHE A 4 15.51 -17.27 -2.41
C PHE A 4 14.84 -17.29 -1.04
N ALA A 5 15.40 -18.02 -0.09
CA ALA A 5 15.00 -17.93 1.32
C ALA A 5 15.75 -16.77 1.98
N LEU A 6 15.04 -15.85 2.64
CA LEU A 6 15.65 -14.78 3.42
C LEU A 6 15.93 -15.28 4.84
N ASP A 7 17.10 -14.93 5.35
CA ASP A 7 17.52 -15.17 6.72
C ASP A 7 17.41 -13.88 7.57
N ALA A 8 18.01 -13.88 8.74
CA ALA A 8 18.04 -12.73 9.64
C ALA A 8 18.84 -11.53 9.09
N ASP A 9 19.67 -11.74 8.05
CA ASP A 9 20.46 -10.65 7.50
C ASP A 9 19.56 -9.70 6.70
N LEU A 10 19.83 -8.41 6.85
CA LEU A 10 19.11 -7.34 6.18
C LEU A 10 19.59 -7.21 4.73
N SER A 11 19.20 -8.17 3.90
CA SER A 11 19.57 -8.21 2.48
C SER A 11 18.44 -8.76 1.61
N PHE A 12 18.52 -8.46 0.30
CA PHE A 12 17.64 -9.01 -0.73
C PHE A 12 18.48 -9.41 -1.94
N PRO A 13 18.14 -10.53 -2.62
CA PRO A 13 18.76 -10.91 -3.88
C PRO A 13 18.52 -9.83 -4.96
N PRO A 14 19.36 -9.78 -6.01
CA PRO A 14 19.14 -8.90 -7.14
C PRO A 14 17.78 -9.14 -7.83
N VAL A 15 17.02 -8.08 -8.09
CA VAL A 15 15.66 -8.17 -8.66
C VAL A 15 15.57 -8.78 -10.05
N HIS A 16 16.65 -8.77 -10.83
CA HIS A 16 16.71 -9.41 -12.15
C HIS A 16 16.73 -10.94 -12.10
N LEU A 17 16.82 -11.52 -10.89
CA LEU A 17 16.73 -12.97 -10.65
C LEU A 17 15.30 -13.41 -10.28
N ALA A 18 14.33 -12.48 -10.22
CA ALA A 18 12.94 -12.82 -9.97
C ALA A 18 12.38 -13.73 -11.07
N GLU A 19 11.41 -14.57 -10.70
CA GLU A 19 10.60 -15.33 -11.65
C GLU A 19 9.86 -14.40 -12.64
N PRO A 20 9.34 -14.91 -13.77
CA PRO A 20 8.72 -14.07 -14.80
C PRO A 20 7.52 -13.26 -14.29
N ASP A 21 6.83 -13.76 -13.26
CA ASP A 21 5.72 -13.09 -12.58
C ASP A 21 6.18 -12.10 -11.49
N GLY A 22 7.47 -12.09 -11.15
CA GLY A 22 8.07 -11.23 -10.16
C GLY A 22 8.36 -11.88 -8.82
N LEU A 23 8.00 -13.14 -8.57
CA LEU A 23 8.32 -13.77 -7.29
C LEU A 23 9.85 -13.86 -7.13
N LEU A 24 10.38 -13.33 -6.03
CA LEU A 24 11.82 -13.20 -5.82
C LEU A 24 12.30 -14.00 -4.59
N ALA A 25 11.63 -13.84 -3.46
CA ALA A 25 12.09 -14.43 -2.21
C ALA A 25 10.94 -14.77 -1.27
N PHE A 26 11.21 -15.59 -0.26
CA PHE A 26 10.29 -15.89 0.84
C PHE A 26 10.99 -15.84 2.20
N GLY A 27 10.20 -15.70 3.26
CA GLY A 27 10.68 -15.64 4.65
C GLY A 27 11.21 -14.26 5.05
N GLY A 28 12.08 -14.24 6.06
CA GLY A 28 12.50 -13.03 6.74
C GLY A 28 11.44 -12.53 7.73
N ASP A 29 11.19 -11.23 7.72
CA ASP A 29 10.31 -10.55 8.68
C ASP A 29 9.68 -9.29 8.05
N LEU A 30 8.71 -8.68 8.74
CA LEU A 30 8.16 -7.37 8.35
C LEU A 30 8.75 -6.23 9.20
N SER A 31 10.03 -6.34 9.60
CA SER A 31 10.70 -5.25 10.32
C SER A 31 10.70 -3.97 9.48
N PRO A 32 10.59 -2.79 10.11
CA PRO A 32 10.65 -1.52 9.38
C PRO A 32 11.89 -1.40 8.48
N GLU A 33 13.05 -1.81 8.96
CA GLU A 33 14.31 -1.78 8.23
C GLU A 33 14.26 -2.63 6.95
N ARG A 34 13.70 -3.85 7.04
CA ARG A 34 13.59 -4.76 5.88
C ARG A 34 12.57 -4.26 4.87
N LEU A 35 11.43 -3.75 5.32
CA LEU A 35 10.43 -3.15 4.43
C LEU A 35 11.01 -1.95 3.68
N ILE A 36 11.69 -1.05 4.39
CA ILE A 36 12.34 0.13 3.76
C ILE A 36 13.38 -0.33 2.73
N LEU A 37 14.19 -1.34 3.05
CA LEU A 37 15.16 -1.89 2.11
C LEU A 37 14.48 -2.51 0.88
N ALA A 38 13.41 -3.29 1.07
CA ALA A 38 12.65 -3.90 0.00
C ALA A 38 12.11 -2.82 -0.96
N TYR A 39 11.42 -1.82 -0.43
CA TYR A 39 10.86 -0.72 -1.21
C TYR A 39 11.93 0.06 -1.97
N LYS A 40 13.10 0.34 -1.36
CA LYS A 40 14.24 0.98 -2.03
C LYS A 40 14.79 0.16 -3.21
N LYS A 41 14.61 -1.16 -3.18
CA LYS A 41 15.01 -2.09 -4.25
C LYS A 41 13.89 -2.38 -5.26
N GLY A 42 12.70 -1.79 -5.10
CA GLY A 42 11.53 -2.08 -5.95
C GLY A 42 10.78 -3.36 -5.57
N ILE A 43 11.05 -3.92 -4.38
CA ILE A 43 10.48 -5.15 -3.86
C ILE A 43 9.35 -4.80 -2.89
N PHE A 44 8.27 -5.58 -2.88
CA PHE A 44 7.17 -5.44 -1.92
C PHE A 44 6.69 -6.80 -1.39
N PRO A 45 6.22 -6.87 -0.13
CA PRO A 45 5.62 -8.09 0.40
C PRO A 45 4.21 -8.25 -0.16
N TRP A 46 3.84 -9.47 -0.54
CA TRP A 46 2.47 -9.80 -0.94
C TRP A 46 2.26 -11.31 -0.81
N TYR A 47 1.41 -11.77 0.09
CA TYR A 47 1.28 -13.20 0.34
C TYR A 47 -0.10 -13.55 0.90
N GLU A 48 -0.45 -14.82 0.74
CA GLU A 48 -1.57 -15.47 1.40
C GLU A 48 -0.99 -16.69 2.13
N GLY A 49 -1.30 -16.85 3.42
CA GLY A 49 -0.73 -17.92 4.27
C GLY A 49 0.34 -17.43 5.24
N ASP A 50 1.17 -18.37 5.71
CA ASP A 50 2.08 -18.14 6.86
C ASP A 50 3.45 -17.58 6.45
N ASP A 51 3.90 -17.85 5.21
CA ASP A 51 5.20 -17.41 4.72
C ASP A 51 5.13 -16.06 4.01
N ILE A 52 5.96 -15.10 4.43
CA ILE A 52 6.11 -13.83 3.73
C ILE A 52 6.71 -14.08 2.35
N LEU A 53 6.06 -13.57 1.30
CA LEU A 53 6.57 -13.60 -0.08
C LEU A 53 6.91 -12.19 -0.56
N TRP A 54 8.02 -12.07 -1.29
CA TRP A 54 8.58 -10.81 -1.76
C TRP A 54 8.64 -10.75 -3.29
N TRP A 55 8.13 -9.67 -3.87
CA TRP A 55 7.85 -9.56 -5.30
C TRP A 55 8.49 -8.35 -5.96
N SER A 56 8.95 -8.52 -7.20
CA SER A 56 9.44 -7.47 -8.09
C SER A 56 9.07 -7.79 -9.56
N PRO A 57 7.79 -7.66 -9.95
CA PRO A 57 7.29 -8.02 -11.28
C PRO A 57 7.88 -7.18 -12.41
N HIS A 58 8.01 -7.83 -13.57
CA HIS A 58 8.35 -7.21 -14.83
C HIS A 58 7.37 -7.69 -15.93
N PRO A 59 6.58 -6.80 -16.55
CA PRO A 59 6.55 -5.34 -16.38
C PRO A 59 5.95 -4.91 -15.03
N ARG A 60 6.27 -3.68 -14.60
CA ARG A 60 5.74 -3.07 -13.36
C ARG A 60 4.63 -2.08 -13.68
N PHE A 61 3.52 -2.18 -12.95
CA PHE A 61 2.45 -1.19 -13.04
C PHE A 61 2.88 0.13 -12.37
N VAL A 62 2.78 1.23 -13.12
CA VAL A 62 3.03 2.59 -12.65
C VAL A 62 1.92 3.51 -13.14
N LEU A 63 1.65 4.57 -12.37
CA LEU A 63 0.70 5.63 -12.72
C LEU A 63 1.43 6.97 -12.67
N PHE A 64 1.64 7.59 -13.83
CA PHE A 64 2.19 8.93 -13.90
C PHE A 64 1.12 9.95 -13.49
N PRO A 65 1.38 10.85 -12.52
CA PRO A 65 0.38 11.82 -12.06
C PRO A 65 -0.22 12.67 -13.18
N ASP A 66 0.61 13.09 -14.14
CA ASP A 66 0.18 13.90 -15.29
C ASP A 66 -0.65 13.12 -16.33
N GLU A 67 -0.63 11.79 -16.26
CA GLU A 67 -1.42 10.90 -17.12
C GLU A 67 -2.72 10.43 -16.45
N LEU A 68 -3.00 10.87 -15.22
CA LEU A 68 -4.21 10.49 -14.48
C LEU A 68 -5.46 10.99 -15.21
N LYS A 69 -6.27 10.04 -15.68
CA LYS A 69 -7.54 10.33 -16.36
C LYS A 69 -8.68 10.51 -15.35
N ILE A 70 -9.04 11.76 -15.08
CA ILE A 70 -10.19 12.10 -14.24
C ILE A 70 -11.41 12.35 -15.12
N ASN A 71 -12.44 11.50 -14.99
CA ASN A 71 -13.66 11.61 -15.78
C ASN A 71 -14.53 12.82 -15.34
N LYS A 72 -15.52 13.18 -16.16
CA LYS A 72 -16.40 14.34 -15.92
C LYS A 72 -17.19 14.23 -14.61
N ALA A 73 -17.67 13.04 -14.27
CA ALA A 73 -18.46 12.80 -13.06
C ALA A 73 -17.61 13.00 -11.79
N THR A 74 -16.38 12.47 -11.76
CA THR A 74 -15.43 12.68 -10.66
C THR A 74 -15.08 14.15 -10.51
N LYS A 75 -14.84 14.88 -11.61
CA LYS A 75 -14.60 16.34 -11.56
C LYS A 75 -15.79 17.11 -10.99
N GLN A 76 -17.03 16.69 -11.27
CA GLN A 76 -18.22 17.31 -10.70
C GLN A 76 -18.35 17.03 -9.21
N LEU A 77 -18.04 15.79 -8.79
CA LEU A 77 -18.05 15.40 -7.37
C LEU A 77 -17.06 16.24 -6.55
N MET A 78 -15.82 16.39 -7.04
CA MET A 78 -14.76 17.18 -6.40
C MET A 78 -15.05 18.68 -6.31
N LYS A 79 -16.01 19.21 -7.08
CA LYS A 79 -16.43 20.61 -6.97
C LYS A 79 -17.44 20.79 -5.84
N LYS A 80 -18.43 19.91 -5.74
CA LYS A 80 -19.49 19.95 -4.72
C LYS A 80 -18.95 19.75 -3.30
N SER A 81 -17.84 19.03 -3.16
CA SER A 81 -17.17 18.80 -1.88
C SER A 81 -16.63 20.07 -1.21
N ASN A 82 -16.51 21.19 -1.93
CA ASN A 82 -15.94 22.44 -1.41
C ASN A 82 -16.99 23.47 -0.93
N ASP A 83 -18.28 23.14 -0.97
CA ASP A 83 -19.37 24.12 -0.80
C ASP A 83 -19.83 24.34 0.66
N GLY A 84 -19.09 23.80 1.65
CA GLY A 84 -19.27 24.16 3.08
C GLY A 84 -20.53 23.66 3.78
N GLU A 85 -21.28 22.74 3.16
CA GLU A 85 -22.41 22.06 3.80
C GLU A 85 -21.93 21.03 4.84
N ASN A 86 -22.73 20.82 5.89
CA ASN A 86 -22.43 19.91 7.02
C ASN A 86 -22.19 18.44 6.64
N ASP A 87 -22.37 18.06 5.38
CA ASP A 87 -22.24 16.70 4.87
C ASP A 87 -21.40 16.61 3.58
N ALA A 88 -20.62 17.67 3.30
CA ALA A 88 -19.71 17.71 2.16
C ALA A 88 -18.53 16.74 2.35
N LEU A 89 -18.02 16.20 1.24
CA LEU A 89 -16.81 15.40 1.27
C LEU A 89 -15.62 16.29 1.61
N HIS A 90 -14.71 15.84 2.48
CA HIS A 90 -13.46 16.55 2.73
C HIS A 90 -12.27 15.61 2.75
N PHE A 91 -11.10 16.16 2.39
CA PHE A 91 -9.87 15.42 2.22
C PHE A 91 -8.87 15.76 3.32
N THR A 92 -8.22 14.74 3.87
CA THR A 92 -7.13 14.90 4.82
C THR A 92 -5.97 13.95 4.48
N ILE A 93 -4.81 14.19 5.11
CA ILE A 93 -3.61 13.37 4.95
C ILE A 93 -3.10 13.01 6.34
N ASN A 94 -2.74 11.74 6.55
CA ASN A 94 -2.13 11.23 7.79
C ASN A 94 -2.97 11.47 9.05
N THR A 95 -4.29 11.47 8.93
CA THR A 95 -5.18 11.76 10.06
C THR A 95 -5.77 10.50 10.65
N ALA A 96 -5.88 9.44 9.85
CA ALA A 96 -6.49 8.17 10.27
C ALA A 96 -5.84 6.96 9.58
N PHE A 97 -4.50 6.92 9.51
CA PHE A 97 -3.76 5.84 8.82
C PHE A 97 -4.21 4.44 9.24
N ALA A 98 -4.24 4.18 10.56
CA ALA A 98 -4.68 2.90 11.12
C ALA A 98 -6.11 2.53 10.66
N GLN A 99 -7.02 3.49 10.66
CA GLN A 99 -8.40 3.26 10.21
C GLN A 99 -8.46 2.96 8.70
N VAL A 100 -7.64 3.63 7.90
CA VAL A 100 -7.55 3.39 6.45
C VAL A 100 -7.05 1.97 6.15
N ILE A 101 -5.90 1.57 6.71
CA ILE A 101 -5.33 0.23 6.43
C ILE A 101 -6.24 -0.88 6.96
N HIS A 102 -6.86 -0.69 8.12
CA HIS A 102 -7.83 -1.61 8.70
C HIS A 102 -9.05 -1.80 7.78
N ASN A 103 -9.63 -0.70 7.28
CA ASN A 103 -10.72 -0.79 6.31
C ASN A 103 -10.27 -1.41 4.98
N CYS A 104 -9.04 -1.15 4.53
CA CYS A 104 -8.48 -1.79 3.34
C CYS A 104 -8.31 -3.30 3.49
N LYS A 105 -8.07 -3.77 4.73
CA LYS A 105 -7.93 -5.18 5.08
C LYS A 105 -9.26 -5.92 5.08
N ASP A 106 -10.30 -5.30 5.64
CA ASP A 106 -11.62 -5.92 5.85
C ASP A 106 -12.57 -5.79 4.65
N ILE A 107 -12.23 -4.98 3.65
CA ILE A 107 -13.10 -4.75 2.50
C ILE A 107 -13.31 -6.03 1.68
N LYS A 108 -14.59 -6.38 1.45
CA LYS A 108 -14.96 -7.50 0.57
C LYS A 108 -14.70 -7.14 -0.88
N ARG A 109 -13.98 -8.01 -1.59
CA ARG A 109 -13.68 -7.85 -3.02
C ARG A 109 -14.36 -8.98 -3.81
N PRO A 110 -15.22 -8.68 -4.79
CA PRO A 110 -15.90 -9.71 -5.58
C PRO A 110 -14.89 -10.70 -6.19
N GLY A 111 -15.09 -11.99 -5.94
CA GLY A 111 -14.19 -13.04 -6.43
C GLY A 111 -12.94 -13.29 -5.59
N GLN A 112 -12.80 -12.65 -4.42
CA GLN A 112 -11.71 -12.88 -3.46
C GLN A 112 -12.27 -13.24 -2.08
N THR A 113 -11.59 -14.15 -1.38
CA THR A 113 -11.97 -14.59 -0.03
C THR A 113 -11.65 -13.54 1.05
N GLY A 114 -10.71 -12.65 0.76
CA GLY A 114 -10.24 -11.59 1.66
C GLY A 114 -9.18 -10.74 0.96
N THR A 115 -8.38 -10.03 1.75
CA THR A 115 -7.22 -9.29 1.25
C THR A 115 -5.94 -9.90 1.79
N TRP A 116 -4.81 -9.59 1.14
CA TRP A 116 -3.47 -10.03 1.57
C TRP A 116 -2.96 -9.29 2.83
N ILE A 117 -3.73 -8.33 3.35
CA ILE A 117 -3.32 -7.49 4.48
C ILE A 117 -3.61 -8.26 5.78
N THR A 118 -2.62 -8.97 6.28
CA THR A 118 -2.70 -9.66 7.58
C THR A 118 -2.60 -8.68 8.76
N ASP A 119 -2.87 -9.14 9.98
CA ASP A 119 -2.61 -8.36 11.20
C ASP A 119 -1.14 -7.90 11.30
N GLU A 120 -0.21 -8.74 10.83
CA GLU A 120 1.21 -8.42 10.83
C GLU A 120 1.57 -7.33 9.83
N VAL A 121 0.99 -7.38 8.62
CA VAL A 121 1.13 -6.32 7.62
C VAL A 121 0.54 -5.02 8.14
N GLU A 122 -0.68 -5.05 8.69
CA GLU A 122 -1.32 -3.87 9.28
C GLU A 122 -0.42 -3.22 10.35
N LYS A 123 0.08 -4.03 11.29
CA LYS A 123 0.98 -3.57 12.35
C LYS A 123 2.28 -2.99 11.81
N ALA A 124 2.94 -3.66 10.86
CA ALA A 124 4.20 -3.20 10.30
C ALA A 124 4.06 -1.86 9.55
N TYR A 125 2.96 -1.68 8.81
CA TYR A 125 2.71 -0.43 8.09
C TYR A 125 2.29 0.70 9.03
N CYS A 126 1.58 0.42 10.13
CA CYS A 126 1.36 1.39 11.19
C CYS A 126 2.68 1.85 11.84
N GLN A 127 3.62 0.94 12.07
CA GLN A 127 4.97 1.32 12.54
C GLN A 127 5.70 2.22 11.53
N LEU A 128 5.63 1.88 10.23
CA LEU A 128 6.19 2.75 9.17
C LEU A 128 5.51 4.12 9.12
N HIS A 129 4.23 4.21 9.46
CA HIS A 129 3.51 5.48 9.56
C HIS A 129 4.01 6.34 10.73
N GLU A 130 4.22 5.74 11.90
CA GLU A 130 4.83 6.41 13.06
C GLU A 130 6.23 6.95 12.73
N MET A 131 6.98 6.24 11.87
CA MET A 131 8.27 6.66 11.34
C MET A 131 8.19 7.72 10.23
N LYS A 132 6.99 8.18 9.85
CA LYS A 132 6.71 9.15 8.77
C LYS A 132 7.12 8.66 7.38
N ILE A 133 7.14 7.35 7.17
CA ILE A 133 7.50 6.69 5.91
C ILE A 133 6.24 6.25 5.16
N ALA A 134 5.29 5.66 5.88
CA ALA A 134 3.97 5.34 5.36
C ALA A 134 3.03 6.54 5.54
N HIS A 135 2.22 6.81 4.52
CA HIS A 135 1.26 7.89 4.54
C HIS A 135 -0.11 7.39 4.11
N SER A 136 -1.13 8.08 4.60
CA SER A 136 -2.52 7.87 4.21
C SER A 136 -3.13 9.14 3.65
N ALA A 137 -4.10 8.95 2.77
CA ALA A 137 -4.97 9.99 2.25
C ALA A 137 -6.40 9.54 2.54
N GLU A 138 -7.20 10.42 3.14
CA GLU A 138 -8.54 10.10 3.65
C GLU A 138 -9.60 10.97 2.98
N ILE A 139 -10.76 10.39 2.71
CA ILE A 139 -11.97 11.10 2.30
C ILE A 139 -13.05 10.85 3.35
N TRP A 140 -13.59 11.94 3.86
CA TRP A 140 -14.59 11.94 4.91
C TRP A 140 -15.89 12.53 4.40
N GLN A 141 -17.02 12.08 4.93
CA GLN A 141 -18.32 12.72 4.79
C GLN A 141 -18.85 13.02 6.20
N GLY A 142 -18.99 14.30 6.54
CA GLY A 142 -19.22 14.69 7.93
C GLY A 142 -18.09 14.19 8.83
N GLN A 143 -18.36 13.27 9.76
CA GLN A 143 -17.33 12.63 10.60
C GLN A 143 -16.99 11.19 10.17
N ALA A 144 -17.65 10.66 9.14
CA ALA A 144 -17.47 9.29 8.69
C ALA A 144 -16.33 9.20 7.67
N LEU A 145 -15.39 8.26 7.88
CA LEU A 145 -14.39 7.90 6.87
C LEU A 145 -15.07 7.08 5.77
N VAL A 146 -15.24 7.67 4.58
CA VAL A 146 -15.95 7.05 3.44
C VAL A 146 -15.02 6.52 2.35
N GLY A 147 -13.72 6.81 2.45
CA GLY A 147 -12.72 6.26 1.57
C GLY A 147 -11.31 6.66 1.99
N GLY A 148 -10.32 5.97 1.42
CA GLY A 148 -8.94 6.31 1.65
C GLY A 148 -7.99 5.42 0.86
N LEU A 149 -6.73 5.82 0.89
CA LEU A 149 -5.60 5.05 0.36
C LEU A 149 -4.42 5.23 1.31
N TYR A 150 -3.52 4.25 1.30
CA TYR A 150 -2.24 4.35 2.00
C TYR A 150 -1.11 3.91 1.08
N GLY A 151 0.12 4.34 1.39
CA GLY A 151 1.30 3.97 0.63
C GLY A 151 2.60 4.37 1.33
N ILE A 152 3.71 3.88 0.80
CA ILE A 152 5.06 4.24 1.25
C ILE A 152 5.60 5.34 0.34
N ARG A 153 6.12 6.43 0.92
CA ARG A 153 6.79 7.48 0.16
C ARG A 153 8.29 7.26 0.12
N LEU A 154 8.85 7.21 -1.08
CA LEU A 154 10.28 7.10 -1.32
C LEU A 154 10.78 8.30 -2.11
N GLY A 155 11.09 9.37 -1.40
CA GLY A 155 11.51 10.63 -2.01
C GLY A 155 10.37 11.27 -2.80
N ASN A 156 10.50 11.26 -4.13
CA ASN A 156 9.53 11.81 -5.08
C ASN A 156 8.65 10.72 -5.74
N VAL A 157 8.73 9.48 -5.23
CA VAL A 157 7.91 8.34 -5.66
C VAL A 157 6.95 7.97 -4.53
#